data_AF-A0A6G7YMW5-F1
#
_entry.id   AF-A0A6G7YMW5-F1
#
_cell.length_a   1.000
_cell.length_b   1.000
_cell.length_c   1.000
_cell.angle_alpha   90.00
_cell.angle_beta   90.00
_cell.angle_gamma   90.00
#
_symmetry.space_group_name_H-M   'P 1'
#
loop_
_entity.id
_entity.type
_entity.pdbx_description
1 polymer ?
#
loop_
_entity_poly.entity_id
_entity_poly.type
_entity_poly.pdbx_seq_one_letter_code
_entity_poly.pdbx_strand_id
1 'polypeptide(L)'
;MLDGGGAALGATLLQVAGRVDSPTPFTPFGGAGVSPMSYGAKGDGKSDDRAALLAAVSYAFDRGLPLDGGDKLYGVSDDLVIASKSRPWIVRLRLRNINSVHDSQILAFKDCEQVRIDSLYLDTGDIADVGDRESRSGLRIEGGSGHRVRQVEATGKGKGRYVFLRGCTDSDFEDIYVHDGLFHDQSIHNNDPRVFVEDDVVEGIRIDDCSNCRLIRPRVRDLLGNATYYTASGFVPGNYPASKVEAFPNMRTRGISGGGNDGVTILDPQISNVDQGIDLSGSGGNWGNKKVNVIGGRTFNCASVGVKYGGSQANAWSLATRRRTAGCLASSSAARPRH
;
A
#
# COMPACT_ATOMS: atom_id res chain seq x y z
N MET A 1 -9.68 -60.49 -25.17
CA MET A 1 -10.73 -60.07 -24.23
C MET A 1 -10.08 -59.45 -23.02
N LEU A 2 -10.52 -58.22 -22.71
CA LEU A 2 -10.33 -57.44 -21.48
C LEU A 2 -8.98 -56.74 -21.26
N ASP A 3 -8.87 -55.59 -21.94
CA ASP A 3 -8.57 -54.26 -21.41
C ASP A 3 -7.77 -54.14 -20.11
N GLY A 4 -6.54 -53.66 -20.25
CA GLY A 4 -5.74 -53.05 -19.18
C GLY A 4 -5.37 -51.62 -19.57
N GLY A 5 -6.08 -50.66 -18.98
CA GLY A 5 -5.82 -49.23 -19.14
C GLY A 5 -4.56 -48.77 -18.42
N GLY A 6 -3.80 -47.91 -19.09
CA GLY A 6 -2.72 -47.10 -18.50
C GLY A 6 -2.89 -45.68 -18.99
N ALA A 7 -3.59 -44.86 -18.19
CA ALA A 7 -3.80 -43.45 -18.46
C ALA A 7 -2.46 -42.70 -18.36
N ALA A 8 -2.01 -42.16 -19.50
CA ALA A 8 -0.97 -41.16 -19.54
C ALA A 8 -1.49 -39.87 -18.87
N LEU A 9 -0.88 -39.48 -17.75
CA LEU A 9 -1.08 -38.19 -17.10
C LEU A 9 -0.49 -37.09 -18.00
N GLY A 10 -1.30 -36.58 -18.92
CA GLY A 10 -1.02 -35.37 -19.68
C GLY A 10 -1.02 -34.16 -18.73
N ALA A 11 0.17 -33.62 -18.48
CA ALA A 11 0.34 -32.30 -17.89
C ALA A 11 -0.04 -31.25 -18.94
N THR A 12 -1.33 -30.92 -19.02
CA THR A 12 -1.81 -29.78 -19.81
C THR A 12 -1.47 -28.50 -19.05
N LEU A 13 -0.26 -28.00 -19.25
CA LEU A 13 0.12 -26.63 -18.89
C LEU A 13 -0.77 -25.70 -19.72
N LEU A 14 -1.76 -25.09 -19.07
CA LEU A 14 -2.63 -24.09 -19.68
C LEU A 14 -1.77 -22.86 -20.00
N GLN A 15 -1.32 -22.79 -21.24
CA GLN A 15 -0.53 -21.70 -21.79
C GLN A 15 -1.47 -20.52 -22.04
N VAL A 16 -1.73 -19.72 -21.01
CA VAL A 16 -2.38 -18.40 -21.17
C VAL A 16 -1.30 -17.43 -21.66
N ALA A 17 -0.95 -17.57 -22.93
CA ALA A 17 -0.14 -16.59 -23.65
C ALA A 17 -1.05 -15.45 -24.13
N GLY A 18 -1.49 -14.61 -23.19
CA GLY A 18 -1.89 -13.25 -23.52
C GLY A 18 -0.65 -12.51 -23.96
N ARG A 19 -0.61 -12.13 -25.23
CA ARG A 19 0.45 -11.36 -25.87
C ARG A 19 0.68 -10.06 -25.07
N VAL A 20 1.68 -10.06 -24.20
CA VAL A 20 2.20 -8.86 -23.57
C VAL A 20 3.03 -8.18 -24.65
N ASP A 21 2.50 -7.11 -25.26
CA ASP A 21 3.35 -6.20 -26.01
C ASP A 21 4.47 -5.79 -25.05
N SER A 22 5.67 -6.25 -25.38
CA SER A 22 6.85 -5.97 -24.57
C SER A 22 6.96 -4.45 -24.48
N PRO A 23 6.94 -3.86 -23.27
CA PRO A 23 7.08 -2.42 -23.14
C PRO A 23 8.40 -2.06 -23.81
N THR A 24 8.32 -1.18 -24.82
CA THR A 24 9.48 -0.69 -25.56
C THR A 24 10.58 -0.29 -24.56
N PRO A 25 11.83 -0.74 -24.75
CA PRO A 25 12.93 -0.38 -23.85
C PRO A 25 13.01 1.15 -23.78
N PHE A 26 12.73 1.71 -22.60
CA PHE A 26 12.64 3.14 -22.42
C PHE A 26 14.04 3.76 -22.42
N THR A 27 14.34 4.57 -23.43
CA THR A 27 15.54 5.41 -23.47
C THR A 27 15.43 6.51 -22.41
N PRO A 28 16.37 6.63 -21.45
CA PRO A 28 16.41 7.75 -20.53
C PRO A 28 16.57 9.05 -21.34
N PHE A 29 15.55 9.91 -21.32
CA PHE A 29 15.68 11.27 -21.82
C PHE A 29 16.70 12.00 -20.95
N GLY A 30 17.88 12.30 -21.51
CA GLY A 30 18.93 13.08 -20.86
C GLY A 30 18.66 14.59 -20.77
N GLY A 31 17.38 14.99 -20.72
CA GLY A 31 16.99 16.39 -20.54
C GLY A 31 16.85 16.71 -19.04
N ALA A 32 17.39 17.84 -18.60
CA ALA A 32 17.17 18.34 -17.25
C ALA A 32 15.65 18.51 -17.01
N GLY A 33 15.12 17.88 -15.97
CA GLY A 33 13.71 18.02 -15.59
C GLY A 33 13.37 19.42 -15.09
N VAL A 34 12.08 19.72 -15.01
CA VAL A 34 11.57 20.97 -14.44
C VAL A 34 11.77 20.94 -12.94
N SER A 35 12.53 21.89 -12.40
CA SER A 35 12.79 21.99 -10.96
C SER A 35 11.80 22.92 -10.27
N PRO A 36 11.19 22.50 -9.12
CA PRO A 36 10.42 23.40 -8.27
C PRO A 36 11.18 24.64 -7.79
N MET A 37 12.52 24.58 -7.70
CA MET A 37 13.36 25.71 -7.30
C MET A 37 13.23 26.89 -8.28
N SER A 38 13.03 26.61 -9.57
CA SER A 38 12.81 27.62 -10.61
C SER A 38 11.49 28.39 -10.43
N TYR A 39 10.61 27.90 -9.56
CA TYR A 39 9.31 28.48 -9.23
C TYR A 39 9.27 29.05 -7.80
N GLY A 40 10.44 29.20 -7.17
CA GLY A 40 10.57 29.84 -5.86
C GLY A 40 10.47 28.89 -4.66
N ALA A 41 10.48 27.58 -4.87
CA ALA A 41 10.61 26.62 -3.77
C ALA A 41 11.94 26.84 -3.04
N LYS A 42 11.96 26.62 -1.72
CA LYS A 42 13.16 26.67 -0.89
C LYS A 42 13.80 25.30 -0.74
N GLY A 43 12.99 24.24 -0.62
CA GLY A 43 13.50 22.87 -0.51
C GLY A 43 14.27 22.61 0.79
N ASP A 44 13.84 23.24 1.88
CA ASP A 44 14.43 23.14 3.23
C ASP A 44 13.67 22.18 4.17
N GLY A 45 12.57 21.58 3.69
CA GLY A 45 11.68 20.69 4.42
C GLY A 45 10.85 21.37 5.52
N LYS A 46 10.85 22.70 5.56
CA LYS A 46 10.20 23.50 6.63
C LYS A 46 9.29 24.59 6.08
N SER A 47 9.74 25.25 5.03
CA SER A 47 8.97 26.25 4.30
C SER A 47 7.87 25.57 3.48
N ASP A 48 6.74 26.24 3.34
CA ASP A 48 5.67 25.76 2.47
C ASP A 48 6.03 26.03 1.01
N ASP A 49 6.47 24.97 0.32
CA ASP A 49 6.88 24.98 -1.07
C ASP A 49 5.72 24.62 -2.02
N ARG A 50 4.50 24.43 -1.49
CA ARG A 50 3.35 23.91 -2.25
C ARG A 50 3.04 24.72 -3.50
N ALA A 51 3.02 26.05 -3.41
CA ALA A 51 2.70 26.91 -4.55
C ALA A 51 3.72 26.75 -5.70
N ALA A 52 5.01 26.69 -5.36
CA ALA A 52 6.08 26.48 -6.32
C ALA A 52 6.04 25.08 -6.94
N LEU A 53 5.74 24.06 -6.14
CA LEU A 53 5.55 22.69 -6.60
C LEU A 53 4.39 22.57 -7.60
N LEU A 54 3.22 23.14 -7.29
CA LEU A 54 2.07 23.13 -8.19
C LEU A 54 2.37 23.84 -9.52
N ALA A 55 3.08 24.98 -9.47
CA ALA A 55 3.48 25.70 -10.67
C ALA A 55 4.46 24.88 -11.54
N ALA A 56 5.45 24.23 -10.92
CA ALA A 56 6.39 23.36 -11.61
C ALA A 56 5.71 22.13 -12.22
N VAL A 57 4.82 21.49 -11.45
CA VAL A 57 4.01 20.33 -11.87
C VAL A 57 3.14 20.67 -13.08
N SER A 58 2.38 21.77 -13.01
CA SER A 58 1.55 22.21 -14.14
C SER A 58 2.42 22.47 -15.36
N TYR A 59 3.49 23.27 -15.22
CA TYR A 59 4.35 23.58 -16.35
C TYR A 59 4.96 22.32 -16.99
N ALA A 60 5.46 21.39 -16.17
CA ALA A 60 6.12 20.18 -16.61
C ALA A 60 5.13 19.26 -17.35
N PHE A 61 4.01 18.93 -16.71
CA PHE A 61 3.10 17.91 -17.25
C PHE A 61 2.29 18.45 -18.44
N ASP A 62 1.96 19.74 -18.47
CA ASP A 62 1.32 20.36 -19.63
C ASP A 62 2.22 20.41 -20.88
N ARG A 63 3.53 20.22 -20.70
CA ARG A 63 4.54 20.19 -21.78
C ARG A 63 5.14 18.80 -22.02
N GLY A 64 4.66 17.79 -21.31
CA GLY A 64 5.23 16.43 -21.38
C GLY A 64 6.68 16.36 -20.90
N LEU A 65 7.10 17.29 -20.03
CA LEU A 65 8.43 17.32 -19.43
C LEU A 65 8.40 16.60 -18.07
N PRO A 66 9.52 15.95 -17.67
CA PRO A 66 9.64 15.41 -16.32
C PRO A 66 9.74 16.52 -15.27
N LEU A 67 9.16 16.27 -14.10
CA LEU A 67 9.46 17.01 -12.87
C LEU A 67 10.69 16.39 -12.20
N ASP A 68 11.68 17.21 -11.84
CA ASP A 68 12.87 16.78 -11.11
C ASP A 68 13.16 17.74 -9.95
N GLY A 69 12.83 17.29 -8.74
CA GLY A 69 13.10 18.00 -7.49
C GLY A 69 14.55 17.88 -7.00
N GLY A 70 15.39 17.07 -7.64
CA GLY A 70 16.74 16.78 -7.15
C GLY A 70 16.75 16.25 -5.72
N ASP A 71 17.80 16.59 -4.96
CA ASP A 71 18.00 16.10 -3.58
C ASP A 71 17.35 16.96 -2.49
N LYS A 72 16.54 17.95 -2.88
CA LYS A 72 15.87 18.84 -1.93
C LYS A 72 14.67 18.16 -1.29
N LEU A 73 14.39 18.53 -0.03
CA LEU A 73 13.19 18.12 0.68
C LEU A 73 12.21 19.29 0.67
N TYR A 74 11.05 19.12 0.05
CA TYR A 74 10.07 20.18 -0.07
C TYR A 74 9.00 20.05 1.01
N GLY A 75 8.76 21.12 1.76
CA GLY A 75 7.66 21.17 2.72
C GLY A 75 6.34 21.44 2.01
N VAL A 76 5.28 20.71 2.36
CA VAL A 76 3.92 20.97 1.85
C VAL A 76 2.94 21.07 3.01
N SER A 77 2.16 22.14 3.05
CA SER A 77 1.16 22.39 4.10
C SER A 77 -0.22 21.81 3.80
N ASP A 78 -0.43 21.32 2.58
CA ASP A 78 -1.69 20.86 2.02
C ASP A 78 -1.42 20.00 0.76
N ASP A 79 -2.46 19.38 0.22
CA ASP A 79 -2.36 18.34 -0.80
C ASP A 79 -1.80 18.85 -2.14
N LEU A 80 -0.98 18.00 -2.78
CA LEU A 80 -0.61 18.13 -4.20
C LEU A 80 -1.48 17.19 -5.04
N VAL A 81 -2.59 17.70 -5.56
CA VAL A 81 -3.51 16.92 -6.39
C VAL A 81 -3.23 17.16 -7.87
N ILE A 82 -2.90 16.09 -8.59
CA ILE A 82 -2.72 16.05 -10.04
C ILE A 82 -3.86 15.22 -10.61
N ALA A 83 -4.70 15.85 -11.43
CA ALA A 83 -5.88 15.20 -11.98
C ALA A 83 -5.86 15.17 -13.51
N SER A 84 -6.37 14.07 -14.09
CA SER A 84 -6.66 13.94 -15.52
C SER A 84 -5.47 14.26 -16.44
N LYS A 85 -4.25 13.94 -16.00
CA LYS A 85 -3.04 14.11 -16.82
C LYS A 85 -2.68 12.80 -17.51
N SER A 86 -2.28 12.89 -18.77
CA SER A 86 -1.66 11.79 -19.48
C SER A 86 -0.14 11.86 -19.31
N ARG A 87 0.46 10.74 -18.87
CA ARG A 87 1.91 10.55 -18.74
C ARG A 87 2.62 11.55 -17.80
N PRO A 88 2.06 11.90 -16.61
CA PRO A 88 2.82 12.70 -15.66
C PRO A 88 4.06 11.92 -15.22
N TRP A 89 5.22 12.57 -15.24
CA TRP A 89 6.50 11.93 -14.95
C TRP A 89 7.27 12.68 -13.87
N ILE A 90 7.45 12.02 -12.73
CA ILE A 90 8.36 12.45 -11.66
C ILE A 90 9.65 11.63 -11.78
N VAL A 91 10.76 12.31 -12.02
CA VAL A 91 12.10 11.69 -12.00
C VAL A 91 12.55 11.49 -10.55
N ARG A 92 12.46 12.55 -9.75
CA ARG A 92 12.79 12.53 -8.33
C ARG A 92 11.97 13.59 -7.62
N LEU A 93 11.39 13.25 -6.49
CA LEU A 93 10.72 14.21 -5.61
C LEU A 93 10.81 13.74 -4.17
N ARG A 94 11.05 14.67 -3.23
CA ARG A 94 11.05 14.36 -1.80
C ARG A 94 10.14 15.37 -1.10
N LEU A 95 9.09 14.90 -0.46
CA LEU A 95 8.08 15.74 0.18
C LEU A 95 8.03 15.44 1.68
N ARG A 96 7.75 16.48 2.47
CA ARG A 96 7.39 16.37 3.89
C ARG A 96 6.11 17.16 4.13
N ASN A 97 5.14 16.53 4.76
CA ASN A 97 3.99 17.24 5.26
C ASN A 97 4.40 18.06 6.49
N ILE A 98 4.32 19.38 6.39
CA ILE A 98 4.68 20.32 7.47
C ILE A 98 3.45 20.80 8.26
N ASN A 99 2.26 20.41 7.84
CA ASN A 99 0.99 20.74 8.48
C ASN A 99 0.06 19.52 8.43
N SER A 100 0.38 18.49 9.23
CA SER A 100 -0.40 17.26 9.28
C SER A 100 -1.83 17.56 9.77
N VAL A 101 -2.79 17.54 8.85
CA VAL A 101 -4.23 17.61 9.13
C VAL A 101 -4.89 16.25 8.87
N HIS A 102 -6.10 16.07 9.43
CA HIS A 102 -6.82 14.78 9.41
C HIS A 102 -6.94 14.19 7.99
N ASP A 103 -7.38 14.96 7.00
CA ASP A 103 -7.72 14.42 5.67
C ASP A 103 -6.62 14.58 4.61
N SER A 104 -5.36 14.75 5.02
CA SER A 104 -4.28 15.12 4.08
C SER A 104 -3.82 13.98 3.15
N GLN A 105 -3.58 14.32 1.89
CA GLN A 105 -2.93 13.52 0.87
C GLN A 105 -1.70 14.28 0.36
N ILE A 106 -0.49 13.87 0.75
CA ILE A 106 0.73 14.64 0.40
C ILE A 106 0.84 14.77 -1.13
N LEU A 107 0.65 13.66 -1.84
CA LEU A 107 0.67 13.60 -3.30
C LEU A 107 -0.42 12.67 -3.81
N ALA A 108 -1.31 13.21 -4.62
CA ALA A 108 -2.43 12.46 -5.20
C ALA A 108 -2.46 12.57 -6.72
N PHE A 109 -2.58 11.44 -7.40
CA PHE A 109 -2.92 11.33 -8.80
C PHE A 109 -4.35 10.80 -8.93
N LYS A 110 -5.23 11.55 -9.60
CA LYS A 110 -6.64 11.17 -9.81
C LYS A 110 -6.93 11.09 -11.31
N ASP A 111 -7.45 9.95 -11.75
CA ASP A 111 -7.83 9.70 -13.15
C ASP A 111 -6.70 10.05 -14.14
N CYS A 112 -5.45 9.83 -13.73
CA CYS A 112 -4.28 10.07 -14.57
C CYS A 112 -3.90 8.80 -15.32
N GLU A 113 -3.43 8.92 -16.55
CA GLU A 113 -2.96 7.78 -17.35
C GLU A 113 -1.44 7.70 -17.34
N GLN A 114 -0.89 6.49 -17.28
CA GLN A 114 0.55 6.24 -17.40
C GLN A 114 1.41 7.08 -16.44
N VAL A 115 0.97 7.21 -15.18
CA VAL A 115 1.75 7.87 -14.13
C VAL A 115 3.11 7.19 -14.03
N ARG A 116 4.17 7.98 -14.14
CA ARG A 116 5.54 7.51 -13.99
C ARG A 116 6.22 8.19 -12.82
N ILE A 117 6.78 7.38 -11.92
CA ILE A 117 7.59 7.85 -10.79
C ILE A 117 8.86 7.01 -10.78
N ASP A 118 10.02 7.64 -10.94
CA ASP A 118 11.31 6.95 -10.91
C ASP A 118 11.92 6.91 -9.50
N SER A 119 11.65 7.93 -8.67
CA SER A 119 12.01 7.98 -7.25
C SER A 119 11.13 8.99 -6.52
N LEU A 120 10.60 8.58 -5.37
CA LEU A 120 9.77 9.44 -4.52
C LEU A 120 10.08 9.16 -3.05
N TYR A 121 10.27 10.21 -2.26
CA TYR A 121 10.32 10.13 -0.81
C TYR A 121 9.16 10.93 -0.21
N LEU A 122 8.46 10.36 0.76
CA LEU A 122 7.34 10.97 1.46
C LEU A 122 7.51 10.84 2.97
N ASP A 123 7.42 11.97 3.66
CA ASP A 123 7.33 12.03 5.11
C ASP A 123 5.95 12.60 5.49
N THR A 124 5.11 11.76 6.11
CA THR A 124 3.74 12.12 6.46
C THR A 124 3.64 13.13 7.60
N GLY A 125 4.74 13.45 8.28
CA GLY A 125 4.82 14.45 9.35
C GLY A 125 5.00 13.84 10.74
N ASP A 126 4.99 14.66 11.79
CA ASP A 126 5.45 14.27 13.12
C ASP A 126 4.34 14.00 14.14
N ILE A 127 3.07 14.10 13.73
CA ILE A 127 1.92 14.05 14.62
C ILE A 127 1.26 12.67 14.55
N ALA A 128 1.40 11.88 15.64
CA ALA A 128 0.99 10.48 15.70
C ALA A 128 -0.53 10.26 15.86
N ASP A 129 -1.26 11.22 16.41
CA ASP A 129 -2.70 11.13 16.66
C ASP A 129 -3.57 11.70 15.54
N VAL A 130 -2.96 12.34 14.53
CA VAL A 130 -3.67 12.92 13.37
C VAL A 130 -3.98 11.86 12.31
N GLY A 131 -5.10 12.05 11.65
CA GLY A 131 -5.54 11.26 10.51
C GLY A 131 -6.64 10.27 10.87
N ASP A 132 -7.13 9.59 9.85
CA ASP A 132 -7.92 8.37 9.97
C ASP A 132 -7.56 7.43 8.82
N ARG A 133 -8.04 6.19 8.93
CA ARG A 133 -7.76 5.13 7.97
C ARG A 133 -8.22 5.46 6.54
N GLU A 134 -9.30 6.22 6.39
CA GLU A 134 -10.02 6.39 5.12
C GLU A 134 -9.76 7.71 4.38
N SER A 135 -9.17 8.70 5.04
CA SER A 135 -8.90 10.01 4.42
C SER A 135 -7.42 10.21 4.09
N ARG A 136 -6.52 9.86 5.01
CA ARG A 136 -5.11 10.25 4.97
C ARG A 136 -4.26 9.31 4.13
N SER A 137 -3.38 9.91 3.32
CA SER A 137 -2.33 9.15 2.64
C SER A 137 -1.05 9.91 2.31
N GLY A 138 0.07 9.19 2.18
CA GLY A 138 1.29 9.76 1.62
C GLY A 138 1.16 9.92 0.11
N LEU A 139 1.21 8.77 -0.59
CA LEU A 139 0.96 8.68 -2.03
C LEU A 139 -0.43 8.12 -2.26
N ARG A 140 -1.25 8.79 -3.07
CA ARG A 140 -2.50 8.25 -3.59
C ARG A 140 -2.47 8.21 -5.11
N ILE A 141 -2.82 7.07 -5.70
CA ILE A 141 -3.08 6.93 -7.13
C ILE A 141 -4.45 6.28 -7.28
N GLU A 142 -5.40 7.02 -7.85
CA GLU A 142 -6.79 6.61 -8.00
C GLU A 142 -7.19 6.64 -9.48
N GLY A 143 -7.67 5.49 -9.99
CA GLY A 143 -8.03 5.29 -11.38
C GLY A 143 -6.82 5.13 -12.30
N GLY A 144 -7.09 5.17 -13.61
CA GLY A 144 -6.07 5.17 -14.66
C GLY A 144 -5.44 3.82 -14.98
N SER A 145 -4.63 3.81 -16.04
CA SER A 145 -3.96 2.61 -16.53
C SER A 145 -2.47 2.81 -16.84
N GLY A 146 -1.72 1.71 -16.93
CA GLY A 146 -0.35 1.70 -17.45
C GLY A 146 0.67 2.42 -16.57
N HIS A 147 0.44 2.53 -15.26
CA HIS A 147 1.36 3.23 -14.36
C HIS A 147 2.67 2.46 -14.19
N ARG A 148 3.76 3.20 -14.00
CA ARG A 148 5.11 2.69 -13.75
C ARG A 148 5.72 3.49 -12.60
N VAL A 149 5.52 2.99 -11.39
CA VAL A 149 5.90 3.68 -10.16
C VAL A 149 6.96 2.84 -9.47
N ARG A 150 8.15 3.42 -9.25
CA ARG A 150 9.26 2.73 -8.62
C ARG A 150 10.01 3.57 -7.60
N GLN A 151 10.72 2.90 -6.69
CA GLN A 151 11.58 3.52 -5.68
C GLN A 151 10.85 4.58 -4.85
N VAL A 152 9.68 4.19 -4.33
CA VAL A 152 8.88 5.02 -3.43
C VAL A 152 9.25 4.67 -1.99
N GLU A 153 9.69 5.64 -1.22
CA GLU A 153 9.91 5.54 0.22
C GLU A 153 8.88 6.39 0.95
N ALA A 154 8.18 5.82 1.94
CA ALA A 154 7.20 6.54 2.74
C ALA A 154 7.41 6.24 4.23
N THR A 155 7.44 7.30 5.05
CA THR A 155 7.66 7.26 6.49
C THR A 155 6.88 8.39 7.18
N GLY A 156 6.97 8.49 8.51
CA GLY A 156 6.35 9.56 9.30
C GLY A 156 5.36 9.03 10.33
N LYS A 157 4.50 9.90 10.83
CA LYS A 157 3.55 9.60 11.91
C LYS A 157 2.11 9.91 11.53
N GLY A 158 1.22 9.22 12.22
CA GLY A 158 -0.22 9.39 12.10
C GLY A 158 -0.93 8.13 11.65
N LYS A 159 -2.26 8.24 11.61
CA LYS A 159 -3.18 7.20 11.14
C LYS A 159 -3.39 7.33 9.62
N GLY A 160 -3.74 6.24 8.95
CA GLY A 160 -4.02 6.24 7.52
C GLY A 160 -3.17 5.28 6.70
N ARG A 161 -3.09 5.54 5.39
CA ARG A 161 -2.43 4.68 4.40
C ARG A 161 -1.19 5.35 3.84
N TYR A 162 0.01 4.82 4.02
CA TYR A 162 1.20 5.49 3.49
C TYR A 162 1.19 5.53 1.96
N VAL A 163 0.79 4.43 1.33
CA VAL A 163 0.54 4.36 -0.12
C VAL A 163 -0.84 3.77 -0.37
N PHE A 164 -1.64 4.45 -1.18
CA PHE A 164 -2.97 4.00 -1.56
C PHE A 164 -3.10 3.93 -3.08
N LEU A 165 -3.31 2.72 -3.59
CA LEU A 165 -3.53 2.40 -4.99
C LEU A 165 -4.98 1.94 -5.14
N ARG A 166 -5.78 2.66 -5.91
CA ARG A 166 -7.20 2.35 -6.06
C ARG A 166 -7.62 2.38 -7.51
N GLY A 167 -8.29 1.34 -8.00
CA GLY A 167 -8.86 1.34 -9.35
C GLY A 167 -7.82 1.42 -10.47
N CYS A 168 -6.54 1.14 -10.19
CA CYS A 168 -5.49 1.15 -11.19
C CYS A 168 -5.57 -0.11 -12.07
N THR A 169 -5.26 0.03 -13.36
CA THR A 169 -5.26 -1.08 -14.33
C THR A 169 -3.91 -1.22 -15.04
N ASP A 170 -3.48 -2.43 -15.38
CA ASP A 170 -2.28 -2.70 -16.20
C ASP A 170 -0.98 -2.00 -15.70
N SER A 171 -0.83 -1.93 -14.37
CA SER A 171 0.15 -1.08 -13.72
C SER A 171 1.21 -1.86 -12.93
N ASP A 172 2.43 -1.33 -12.91
CA ASP A 172 3.55 -1.88 -12.16
C ASP A 172 4.02 -0.91 -11.08
N PHE A 173 4.12 -1.45 -9.86
CA PHE A 173 4.51 -0.76 -8.64
C PHE A 173 5.71 -1.50 -8.04
N GLU A 174 6.91 -0.95 -8.18
CA GLU A 174 8.17 -1.63 -7.85
C GLU A 174 8.91 -0.95 -6.71
N ASP A 175 9.53 -1.70 -5.81
CA ASP A 175 10.38 -1.12 -4.76
C ASP A 175 9.68 -0.05 -3.90
N ILE A 176 8.39 -0.27 -3.59
CA ILE A 176 7.68 0.57 -2.62
C ILE A 176 8.11 0.13 -1.22
N TYR A 177 8.64 1.07 -0.45
CA TYR A 177 9.17 0.86 0.88
C TYR A 177 8.48 1.79 1.90
N VAL A 178 7.70 1.20 2.81
CA VAL A 178 7.04 1.92 3.89
C VAL A 178 7.66 1.52 5.23
N HIS A 179 8.02 2.49 6.06
CA HIS A 179 8.63 2.18 7.35
C HIS A 179 8.48 3.25 8.43
N ASP A 180 8.74 2.83 9.67
CA ASP A 180 8.83 3.68 10.85
C ASP A 180 7.54 4.48 11.09
N GLY A 181 6.40 3.89 10.74
CA GLY A 181 5.10 4.49 10.95
C GLY A 181 4.73 4.48 12.43
N LEU A 182 4.47 5.64 13.03
CA LEU A 182 4.02 5.73 14.41
C LEU A 182 2.63 6.35 14.51
N PHE A 183 1.68 5.68 15.17
CA PHE A 183 0.35 6.22 15.44
C PHE A 183 -0.01 6.19 16.92
N HIS A 184 -0.88 7.10 17.35
CA HIS A 184 -1.50 7.07 18.66
C HIS A 184 -3.00 6.85 18.51
N ASP A 185 -3.49 5.73 18.99
CA ASP A 185 -4.91 5.44 19.03
C ASP A 185 -5.50 5.88 20.37
N GLN A 186 -6.23 6.99 20.34
CA GLN A 186 -6.89 7.58 21.51
C GLN A 186 -8.25 6.94 21.82
N SER A 187 -8.73 6.01 20.98
CA SER A 187 -10.01 5.31 21.23
C SER A 187 -9.96 4.35 22.42
N ILE A 188 -8.76 4.06 22.94
CA ILE A 188 -8.58 3.36 24.21
C ILE A 188 -8.78 4.38 25.34
N HIS A 189 -9.99 4.47 25.87
CA HIS A 189 -10.25 5.26 27.08
C HIS A 189 -9.65 4.51 28.28
N ASN A 190 -8.72 5.13 29.02
CA ASN A 190 -8.04 4.53 30.18
C ASN A 190 -8.98 3.97 31.27
N ASN A 191 -10.25 4.40 31.26
CA ASN A 191 -11.25 4.05 32.26
C ASN A 191 -12.41 3.20 31.71
N ASP A 192 -12.47 2.92 30.38
CA ASP A 192 -13.51 2.06 29.81
C ASP A 192 -12.99 1.19 28.65
N PRO A 193 -12.61 -0.07 28.92
CA PRO A 193 -12.13 -1.01 27.90
C PRO A 193 -13.25 -1.51 26.96
N ARG A 194 -14.49 -1.05 27.10
CA ARG A 194 -15.62 -1.42 26.23
C ARG A 194 -15.73 -0.55 24.98
N VAL A 195 -14.93 0.49 24.85
CA VAL A 195 -14.93 1.34 23.66
C VAL A 195 -14.42 0.50 22.48
N PHE A 196 -15.26 0.34 21.47
CA PHE A 196 -14.91 -0.32 20.22
C PHE A 196 -13.63 0.30 19.70
N VAL A 197 -12.63 -0.55 19.47
CA VAL A 197 -11.41 -0.04 18.91
C VAL A 197 -11.31 -0.37 17.44
N GLU A 198 -11.08 0.67 16.66
CA GLU A 198 -10.89 0.59 15.23
C GLU A 198 -9.75 -0.38 14.90
N ASP A 199 -10.04 -1.40 14.11
CA ASP A 199 -9.03 -2.24 13.48
C ASP A 199 -8.45 -1.49 12.27
N ASP A 200 -7.27 -1.91 11.79
CA ASP A 200 -6.66 -1.37 10.56
C ASP A 200 -6.27 0.13 10.61
N VAL A 201 -5.95 0.70 11.78
CA VAL A 201 -5.65 2.14 11.98
C VAL A 201 -4.54 2.67 11.05
N VAL A 202 -3.54 1.85 10.77
CA VAL A 202 -2.43 2.18 9.87
C VAL A 202 -2.19 1.08 8.85
N GLU A 203 -2.07 1.46 7.59
CA GLU A 203 -1.79 0.53 6.50
C GLU A 203 -0.57 1.02 5.73
N GLY A 204 0.40 0.14 5.48
CA GLY A 204 1.58 0.49 4.71
C GLY A 204 1.21 0.76 3.25
N ILE A 205 0.75 -0.29 2.56
CA ILE A 205 0.29 -0.21 1.19
C ILE A 205 -1.14 -0.74 1.12
N ARG A 206 -2.09 0.08 0.69
CA ARG A 206 -3.44 -0.37 0.37
C ARG A 206 -3.62 -0.48 -1.14
N ILE A 207 -4.14 -1.61 -1.59
CA ILE A 207 -4.47 -1.88 -2.99
C ILE A 207 -5.94 -2.30 -3.10
N ASP A 208 -6.79 -1.40 -3.60
CA ASP A 208 -8.22 -1.64 -3.74
C ASP A 208 -8.67 -1.57 -5.20
N ASP A 209 -9.58 -2.45 -5.59
CA ASP A 209 -10.23 -2.46 -6.91
C ASP A 209 -9.26 -2.39 -8.10
N CYS A 210 -8.02 -2.85 -7.94
CA CYS A 210 -7.01 -2.83 -8.99
C CYS A 210 -7.10 -4.07 -9.88
N SER A 211 -6.81 -3.90 -11.17
CA SER A 211 -6.92 -4.97 -12.17
C SER A 211 -5.61 -5.15 -12.94
N ASN A 212 -5.15 -6.40 -13.09
CA ASN A 212 -3.93 -6.75 -13.82
C ASN A 212 -2.69 -5.92 -13.39
N CYS A 213 -2.54 -5.71 -12.08
CA CYS A 213 -1.43 -4.92 -11.52
C CYS A 213 -0.38 -5.82 -10.86
N ARG A 214 0.86 -5.32 -10.77
CA ARG A 214 1.96 -6.00 -10.07
C ARG A 214 2.56 -5.10 -9.00
N LEU A 215 2.67 -5.63 -7.78
CA LEU A 215 3.50 -5.07 -6.71
C LEU A 215 4.77 -5.89 -6.63
N ILE A 216 5.92 -5.33 -6.99
CA ILE A 216 7.19 -6.03 -7.14
C ILE A 216 8.16 -5.57 -6.05
N ARG A 217 8.65 -6.53 -5.25
CA ARG A 217 9.54 -6.32 -4.10
C ARG A 217 9.04 -5.23 -3.13
N PRO A 218 7.74 -5.17 -2.77
CA PRO A 218 7.29 -4.20 -1.78
C PRO A 218 7.87 -4.53 -0.41
N ARG A 219 8.20 -3.51 0.37
CA ARG A 219 8.79 -3.62 1.70
C ARG A 219 7.95 -2.80 2.68
N VAL A 220 7.49 -3.42 3.75
CA VAL A 220 6.76 -2.70 4.80
C VAL A 220 7.28 -3.13 6.16
N ARG A 221 7.72 -2.19 7.00
CA ARG A 221 8.21 -2.55 8.33
C ARG A 221 7.90 -1.53 9.41
N ASP A 222 7.90 -2.00 10.65
CA ASP A 222 7.92 -1.12 11.83
C ASP A 222 6.75 -0.12 11.82
N LEU A 223 5.54 -0.63 11.57
CA LEU A 223 4.30 0.13 11.74
C LEU A 223 3.80 -0.10 13.16
N LEU A 224 3.98 0.91 14.00
CA LEU A 224 3.83 0.83 15.44
C LEU A 224 2.83 1.86 15.96
N GLY A 225 2.13 1.48 17.02
CA GLY A 225 1.20 2.29 17.77
C GLY A 225 1.59 2.38 19.23
N ASN A 226 0.92 3.26 19.97
CA ASN A 226 0.95 3.34 21.43
C ASN A 226 0.23 2.13 22.08
N ALA A 227 0.72 0.90 21.83
CA ALA A 227 0.32 -0.32 22.50
C ALA A 227 -1.21 -0.53 22.59
N THR A 228 -1.79 -1.21 21.61
CA THR A 228 -3.11 -1.78 21.80
C THR A 228 -3.06 -2.84 22.90
N TYR A 229 -3.79 -2.59 23.98
CA TYR A 229 -4.08 -3.60 24.99
C TYR A 229 -5.14 -4.57 24.42
N TYR A 230 -4.75 -5.81 24.15
CA TYR A 230 -5.72 -6.86 23.83
C TYR A 230 -6.23 -7.48 25.13
N THR A 231 -7.49 -7.21 25.46
CA THR A 231 -8.25 -8.12 26.32
C THR A 231 -8.97 -9.09 25.40
N ALA A 232 -8.55 -10.35 25.38
CA ALA A 232 -9.25 -11.39 24.61
C ALA A 232 -10.76 -11.34 24.91
N SER A 233 -11.56 -11.45 23.86
CA SER A 233 -13.03 -11.41 23.84
C SER A 233 -13.67 -12.03 25.10
N GLY A 234 -14.40 -11.23 25.88
CA GLY A 234 -15.15 -11.67 27.06
C GLY A 234 -14.68 -11.13 28.41
N PHE A 235 -13.78 -10.15 28.44
CA PHE A 235 -13.26 -9.59 29.68
C PHE A 235 -14.29 -8.74 30.43
N VAL A 236 -14.69 -9.20 31.62
CA VAL A 236 -15.38 -8.39 32.62
C VAL A 236 -14.32 -7.88 33.61
N PRO A 237 -14.03 -6.57 33.67
CA PRO A 237 -13.09 -6.02 34.65
C PRO A 237 -13.59 -6.36 36.07
N GLY A 238 -12.88 -7.25 36.77
CA GLY A 238 -13.23 -7.72 38.10
C GLY A 238 -12.84 -9.17 38.43
N ASN A 239 -12.66 -10.02 37.41
CA ASN A 239 -12.46 -11.47 37.61
C ASN A 239 -11.05 -12.02 37.32
N TYR A 240 -10.05 -11.19 37.02
CA TYR A 240 -8.67 -11.64 36.88
C TYR A 240 -7.73 -10.86 37.80
N PRO A 241 -7.04 -11.54 38.74
CA PRO A 241 -5.95 -10.92 39.49
C PRO A 241 -4.79 -10.65 38.53
N ALA A 242 -4.52 -9.37 38.25
CA ALA A 242 -3.26 -8.89 37.67
C ALA A 242 -2.69 -9.70 36.48
N SER A 243 -3.52 -10.15 35.53
CA SER A 243 -3.01 -10.72 34.28
C SER A 243 -2.31 -9.60 33.51
N LYS A 244 -0.99 -9.69 33.39
CA LYS A 244 -0.12 -8.77 32.66
C LYS A 244 -0.71 -8.52 31.27
N VAL A 245 -1.22 -7.32 31.03
CA VAL A 245 -1.62 -6.92 29.70
C VAL A 245 -0.33 -6.65 28.91
N GLU A 246 -0.01 -7.54 27.99
CA GLU A 246 1.17 -7.37 27.14
C GLU A 246 0.84 -6.39 26.01
N ALA A 247 1.66 -5.34 25.90
CA ALA A 247 1.58 -4.37 24.84
C ALA A 247 2.09 -4.99 23.53
N PHE A 248 1.22 -5.04 22.50
CA PHE A 248 1.64 -5.36 21.14
C PHE A 248 1.74 -4.05 20.35
N PRO A 249 2.94 -3.44 20.25
CA PRO A 249 3.08 -2.11 19.66
C PRO A 249 2.72 -2.11 18.17
N ASN A 250 2.86 -3.22 17.48
CA ASN A 250 2.54 -3.34 16.05
C ASN A 250 1.06 -3.65 15.77
N MET A 251 0.22 -3.82 16.80
CA MET A 251 -1.20 -4.21 16.64
C MET A 251 -2.01 -3.17 15.84
N ARG A 252 -3.07 -3.60 15.14
CA ARG A 252 -3.95 -2.76 14.28
C ARG A 252 -3.27 -2.15 13.06
N THR A 253 -2.13 -2.69 12.67
CA THR A 253 -1.44 -2.27 11.45
C THR A 253 -1.49 -3.32 10.36
N ARG A 254 -1.51 -2.88 9.11
CA ARG A 254 -1.42 -3.77 7.95
C ARG A 254 -0.17 -3.46 7.17
N GLY A 255 0.59 -4.49 6.83
CA GLY A 255 1.71 -4.34 5.90
C GLY A 255 1.18 -3.95 4.52
N ILE A 256 0.49 -4.91 3.89
CA ILE A 256 -0.28 -4.69 2.66
C ILE A 256 -1.73 -5.09 2.93
N SER A 257 -2.69 -4.26 2.58
CA SER A 257 -4.11 -4.58 2.68
C SER A 257 -4.85 -4.29 1.38
N GLY A 258 -6.03 -4.88 1.21
CA GLY A 258 -6.83 -4.59 0.02
C GLY A 258 -8.08 -5.43 -0.18
N GLY A 259 -8.96 -4.93 -1.04
CA GLY A 259 -10.19 -5.60 -1.47
C GLY A 259 -10.58 -5.33 -2.92
N GLY A 260 -11.33 -6.25 -3.52
CA GLY A 260 -11.91 -6.06 -4.87
C GLY A 260 -10.93 -6.18 -6.04
N ASN A 261 -9.73 -6.70 -5.81
CA ASN A 261 -8.70 -6.79 -6.84
C ASN A 261 -8.94 -7.95 -7.82
N ASP A 262 -8.55 -7.80 -9.09
CA ASP A 262 -8.61 -8.86 -10.11
C ASP A 262 -7.28 -9.03 -10.86
N GLY A 263 -6.66 -10.21 -10.76
CA GLY A 263 -5.40 -10.49 -11.47
C GLY A 263 -4.20 -9.72 -10.92
N VAL A 264 -4.21 -9.34 -9.64
CA VAL A 264 -3.10 -8.66 -8.98
C VAL A 264 -2.03 -9.68 -8.55
N THR A 265 -0.76 -9.37 -8.78
CA THR A 265 0.36 -10.18 -8.29
C THR A 265 1.25 -9.37 -7.36
N ILE A 266 1.46 -9.87 -6.14
CA ILE A 266 2.41 -9.34 -5.16
C ILE A 266 3.63 -10.27 -5.18
N LEU A 267 4.75 -9.79 -5.72
CA LEU A 267 5.97 -10.55 -5.95
C LEU A 267 7.06 -10.14 -4.97
N ASP A 268 7.64 -11.11 -4.28
CA ASP A 268 8.73 -10.98 -3.31
C ASP A 268 8.50 -9.91 -2.20
N PRO A 269 7.33 -9.90 -1.53
CA PRO A 269 7.07 -8.93 -0.46
C PRO A 269 7.96 -9.16 0.76
N GLN A 270 8.50 -8.10 1.37
CA GLN A 270 9.26 -8.17 2.62
C GLN A 270 8.55 -7.36 3.70
N ILE A 271 7.81 -8.04 4.57
CA ILE A 271 6.94 -7.40 5.55
C ILE A 271 7.33 -7.83 6.96
N SER A 272 7.50 -6.88 7.87
CA SER A 272 7.88 -7.21 9.25
C SER A 272 7.42 -6.24 10.30
N ASN A 273 7.18 -6.73 11.53
CA ASN A 273 6.85 -5.86 12.67
C ASN A 273 5.60 -4.99 12.40
N VAL A 274 4.53 -5.67 11.99
CA VAL A 274 3.17 -5.15 11.73
C VAL A 274 2.16 -6.09 12.40
N ASP A 275 0.87 -5.76 12.48
CA ASP A 275 -0.12 -6.69 13.06
C ASP A 275 -0.41 -7.83 12.08
N GLN A 276 -0.88 -7.47 10.89
CA GLN A 276 -1.08 -8.43 9.80
C GLN A 276 -0.17 -8.08 8.63
N GLY A 277 0.55 -9.08 8.14
CA GLY A 277 1.51 -8.90 7.06
C GLY A 277 0.81 -8.50 5.77
N ILE A 278 0.03 -9.41 5.20
CA ILE A 278 -0.79 -9.18 4.01
C ILE A 278 -2.24 -9.52 4.35
N ASP A 279 -3.15 -8.56 4.30
CA ASP A 279 -4.59 -8.76 4.52
C ASP A 279 -5.42 -8.47 3.26
N LEU A 280 -5.82 -9.52 2.56
CA LEU A 280 -6.69 -9.48 1.39
C LEU A 280 -8.11 -9.97 1.72
N SER A 281 -8.62 -9.62 2.90
CA SER A 281 -9.99 -9.94 3.33
C SER A 281 -11.01 -8.83 3.07
N GLY A 282 -10.58 -7.66 2.61
CA GLY A 282 -11.46 -6.54 2.31
C GLY A 282 -12.41 -6.83 1.13
N SER A 283 -13.64 -6.32 1.23
CA SER A 283 -14.56 -6.22 0.10
C SER A 283 -14.37 -4.87 -0.59
N GLY A 284 -13.82 -4.87 -1.81
CA GLY A 284 -13.85 -3.69 -2.68
C GLY A 284 -15.18 -3.57 -3.43
N GLY A 285 -15.31 -2.58 -4.33
CA GLY A 285 -16.49 -2.42 -5.20
C GLY A 285 -16.79 -3.64 -6.07
N ASN A 286 -15.79 -4.49 -6.33
CA ASN A 286 -15.89 -5.67 -7.19
C ASN A 286 -16.26 -7.00 -6.48
N TRP A 287 -16.83 -6.93 -5.28
CA TRP A 287 -17.34 -8.10 -4.51
C TRP A 287 -16.27 -9.16 -4.20
N GLY A 288 -15.08 -8.72 -3.80
CA GLY A 288 -14.00 -9.57 -3.30
C GLY A 288 -12.84 -9.75 -4.29
N ASN A 289 -11.76 -10.34 -3.78
CA ASN A 289 -10.51 -10.53 -4.54
C ASN A 289 -10.62 -11.74 -5.52
N LYS A 290 -10.14 -11.57 -6.74
CA LYS A 290 -10.13 -12.55 -7.85
C LYS A 290 -8.71 -12.70 -8.37
N LYS A 291 -8.21 -13.93 -8.51
CA LYS A 291 -6.88 -14.22 -9.10
C LYS A 291 -5.73 -13.40 -8.50
N VAL A 292 -5.76 -13.16 -7.18
CA VAL A 292 -4.66 -12.46 -6.49
C VAL A 292 -3.59 -13.47 -6.09
N ASN A 293 -2.35 -13.23 -6.52
CA ASN A 293 -1.21 -14.09 -6.25
C ASN A 293 -0.22 -13.39 -5.32
N VAL A 294 0.32 -14.13 -4.34
CA VAL A 294 1.45 -13.68 -3.51
C VAL A 294 2.58 -14.69 -3.71
N ILE A 295 3.67 -14.27 -4.35
CA ILE A 295 4.73 -15.16 -4.82
C ILE A 295 6.06 -14.77 -4.16
N GLY A 296 6.71 -15.70 -3.46
CA GLY A 296 7.99 -15.47 -2.80
C GLY A 296 7.88 -14.57 -1.56
N GLY A 297 8.97 -13.90 -1.20
CA GLY A 297 8.99 -12.94 -0.10
C GLY A 297 9.06 -13.55 1.30
N ARG A 298 8.91 -12.69 2.30
CA ARG A 298 8.91 -13.02 3.72
C ARG A 298 8.00 -12.08 4.50
N THR A 299 7.11 -12.66 5.29
CA THR A 299 6.36 -11.95 6.35
C THR A 299 6.76 -12.51 7.71
N PHE A 300 7.23 -11.67 8.64
CA PHE A 300 7.70 -12.13 9.96
C PHE A 300 7.47 -11.10 11.06
N ASN A 301 7.42 -11.54 12.32
CA ASN A 301 7.06 -10.67 13.46
C ASN A 301 5.71 -9.97 13.25
N CYS A 302 4.73 -10.70 12.71
CA CYS A 302 3.35 -10.25 12.65
C CYS A 302 2.68 -10.51 14.01
N ALA A 303 1.90 -9.56 14.54
CA ALA A 303 1.21 -9.76 15.82
C ALA A 303 0.07 -10.80 15.73
N SER A 304 -0.63 -10.86 14.59
CA SER A 304 -1.72 -11.81 14.39
C SER A 304 -1.48 -12.78 13.23
N VAL A 305 -1.35 -12.32 11.99
CA VAL A 305 -1.22 -13.22 10.82
C VAL A 305 -0.25 -12.69 9.76
N GLY A 306 0.56 -13.59 9.18
CA GLY A 306 1.48 -13.27 8.10
C GLY A 306 0.79 -12.98 6.77
N VAL A 307 -0.14 -13.85 6.35
CA VAL A 307 -0.96 -13.67 5.13
C VAL A 307 -2.39 -14.14 5.40
N LYS A 308 -3.37 -13.30 5.06
CA LYS A 308 -4.79 -13.52 5.26
C LYS A 308 -5.56 -13.28 3.97
N TYR A 309 -6.47 -14.21 3.65
CA TYR A 309 -7.41 -14.12 2.54
C TYR A 309 -8.84 -14.23 3.07
N GLY A 310 -9.75 -13.35 2.60
CA GLY A 310 -11.16 -13.40 2.96
C GLY A 310 -12.07 -13.18 1.75
N GLY A 311 -13.21 -13.90 1.72
CA GLY A 311 -14.31 -13.68 0.77
C GLY A 311 -14.00 -13.94 -0.72
N SER A 312 -12.87 -14.56 -1.03
CA SER A 312 -12.32 -14.62 -2.38
C SER A 312 -12.47 -15.98 -3.07
N GLN A 313 -12.76 -15.99 -4.37
CA GLN A 313 -12.31 -17.07 -5.28
C GLN A 313 -10.80 -16.91 -5.55
N ALA A 314 -9.99 -16.76 -4.50
CA ALA A 314 -8.55 -16.60 -4.62
C ALA A 314 -7.91 -17.97 -4.86
N ASN A 315 -7.24 -18.12 -6.00
CA ASN A 315 -6.23 -19.16 -6.18
C ASN A 315 -4.97 -18.71 -5.44
N ALA A 316 -4.97 -18.82 -4.11
CA ALA A 316 -3.81 -18.45 -3.29
C ALA A 316 -2.72 -19.54 -3.41
N TRP A 317 -1.77 -19.34 -4.32
CA TRP A 317 -0.51 -20.11 -4.34
C TRP A 317 0.52 -19.36 -3.50
N SER A 318 0.47 -19.49 -2.18
CA SER A 318 1.51 -18.95 -1.32
C SER A 318 2.72 -19.90 -1.32
N LEU A 319 3.68 -19.70 -2.22
CA LEU A 319 4.98 -20.39 -2.13
C LEU A 319 5.89 -19.65 -1.13
N ALA A 320 5.48 -19.56 0.13
CA ALA A 320 6.26 -18.94 1.19
C ALA A 320 7.44 -19.84 1.58
N THR A 321 8.54 -19.75 0.84
CA THR A 321 9.75 -20.52 1.09
C THR A 321 10.73 -19.71 1.94
N ARG A 322 10.66 -19.89 3.26
CA ARG A 322 11.78 -20.04 4.23
C ARG A 322 11.39 -19.54 5.64
N ARG A 323 11.43 -20.49 6.58
CA ARG A 323 11.50 -20.40 8.06
C ARG A 323 10.92 -19.10 8.69
N ARG A 324 9.79 -19.27 9.39
CA ARG A 324 9.09 -18.33 10.31
C ARG A 324 7.93 -17.51 9.71
N THR A 325 7.11 -18.08 8.82
CA THR A 325 5.77 -17.53 8.55
C THR A 325 4.88 -17.75 9.77
N ALA A 326 4.34 -16.69 10.35
CA ALA A 326 3.27 -16.77 11.34
C ALA A 326 1.93 -17.03 10.62
N GLY A 327 1.69 -18.27 10.22
CA GLY A 327 0.40 -18.74 9.67
C GLY A 327 0.00 -18.18 8.29
N CYS A 328 -0.72 -19.00 7.52
CA CYS A 328 -1.54 -18.57 6.40
C CYS A 328 -2.98 -18.87 6.77
N LEU A 329 -3.85 -17.87 6.77
CA LEU A 329 -5.28 -18.04 7.02
C LEU A 329 -6.05 -17.79 5.72
N ALA A 330 -6.68 -18.84 5.20
CA ALA A 330 -7.59 -18.75 4.06
C ALA A 330 -8.96 -19.25 4.49
N SER A 331 -9.98 -18.40 4.41
CA SER A 331 -11.39 -18.82 4.51
C SER A 331 -12.04 -18.66 3.15
N SER A 332 -12.44 -19.78 2.54
CA SER A 332 -13.25 -19.78 1.32
C SER A 332 -14.73 -19.91 1.70
N SER A 333 -15.56 -18.99 1.23
CA SER A 333 -16.99 -19.26 1.13
C SER A 333 -17.21 -20.09 -0.12
N ALA A 334 -17.47 -21.39 0.02
CA ALA A 334 -17.91 -22.23 -1.08
C ALA A 334 -19.19 -21.62 -1.69
N ALA A 335 -19.11 -21.19 -2.95
CA ALA A 335 -20.30 -20.83 -3.71
C ALA A 335 -21.20 -22.08 -3.79
N ARG A 336 -22.46 -21.96 -3.37
CA ARG A 336 -23.47 -23.00 -3.57
C ARG A 336 -23.54 -23.35 -5.07
N PRO A 337 -23.59 -24.64 -5.45
CA PRO A 337 -23.85 -25.00 -6.83
C PRO A 337 -25.23 -24.44 -7.21
N ARG A 338 -25.29 -23.69 -8.31
CA ARG A 338 -26.57 -23.39 -8.96
C ARG A 338 -27.00 -24.66 -9.68
N HIS A 339 -28.18 -25.16 -9.31
CA HIS A 339 -28.87 -26.23 -10.03
C HIS A 339 -29.42 -25.74 -11.37
#